data_AF-A0A7C9UVZ0-F1
#
_entry.id   AF-A0A7C9UVZ0-F1
#
_cell.length_a   1.000
_cell.length_b   1.000
_cell.length_c   1.000
_cell.angle_alpha   90.00
_cell.angle_beta   90.00
_cell.angle_gamma   90.00
#
_symmetry.space_group_name_H-M   'P 1'
#
loop_
_entity.id
_entity.type
_entity.pdbx_description
1 polymer ?
#
loop_
_entity_poly.entity_id
_entity_poly.type
_entity_poly.pdbx_seq_one_letter_code
_entity_poly.pdbx_strand_id
1 'polypeptide(L)'
;MKKTITLIYNGTAIRDRGEMLNLTDMWKAAGADPSRQPAEWLRSADAERFIEFLAESLNMGNSQDGENQGLTKVTRGGNDPRTEAHWQIGMAYAKYLSPEFHMWCNSVVRAHMEGQTIAGVHAIKATLAKVQQWNTAYRMLGRINQIAGQRAAAQAMPAILAELGIHVDTSDSPVMRQGELLLKD
;
A
#
# COMPACT_ATOMS: atom_id res chain seq x y z
N MET A 1 -21.04 -21.48 -11.05
CA MET A 1 -20.23 -20.96 -9.92
C MET A 1 -20.08 -19.45 -10.09
N LYS A 2 -20.48 -18.63 -9.10
CA LYS A 2 -20.15 -17.20 -9.12
C LYS A 2 -18.64 -17.06 -8.87
N LYS A 3 -17.95 -16.31 -9.73
CA LYS A 3 -16.53 -15.98 -9.54
C LYS A 3 -16.43 -14.97 -8.40
N THR A 4 -15.98 -15.41 -7.22
CA THR A 4 -15.74 -14.52 -6.08
C THR A 4 -14.50 -13.69 -6.38
N ILE A 5 -14.64 -12.36 -6.41
CA ILE A 5 -13.51 -11.45 -6.52
C ILE A 5 -13.01 -11.24 -5.10
N THR A 6 -11.83 -11.77 -4.77
CA THR A 6 -11.19 -11.48 -3.48
C THR A 6 -10.70 -10.05 -3.46
N LEU A 7 -11.19 -9.25 -2.52
CA LEU A 7 -10.69 -7.90 -2.29
C LEU A 7 -9.34 -7.98 -1.55
N ILE A 8 -8.28 -7.46 -2.16
CA ILE A 8 -6.93 -7.46 -1.58
C ILE A 8 -6.39 -6.03 -1.57
N TYR A 9 -6.07 -5.54 -0.37
CA TYR A 9 -5.45 -4.23 -0.17
C TYR A 9 -4.17 -4.40 0.66
N ASN A 10 -3.05 -3.84 0.20
CA ASN A 10 -1.72 -3.99 0.84
C ASN A 10 -1.36 -5.45 1.21
N GLY A 11 -1.72 -6.41 0.35
CA GLY A 11 -1.46 -7.84 0.58
C GLY A 11 -2.38 -8.50 1.61
N THR A 12 -3.31 -7.76 2.21
CA THR A 12 -4.31 -8.27 3.16
C THR A 12 -5.63 -8.52 2.44
N ALA A 13 -6.19 -9.71 2.61
CA ALA A 13 -7.52 -10.03 2.11
C ALA A 13 -8.59 -9.38 2.99
N ILE A 14 -9.54 -8.69 2.37
CA ILE A 14 -10.71 -8.11 3.03
C ILE A 14 -11.88 -9.05 2.78
N ARG A 15 -12.45 -9.60 3.86
CA ARG A 15 -13.62 -10.48 3.75
C ARG A 15 -14.85 -9.67 3.34
N ASP A 16 -15.52 -10.14 2.28
CA ASP A 16 -16.85 -9.71 1.87
C ASP A 16 -17.86 -10.86 2.04
N ARG A 17 -19.11 -10.51 2.37
CA ARG A 17 -20.23 -11.44 2.49
C ARG A 17 -21.49 -10.81 1.89
N GLY A 18 -21.58 -10.86 0.56
CA GLY A 18 -22.66 -10.21 -0.17
C GLY A 18 -22.56 -8.71 -0.02
N GLU A 19 -23.56 -8.08 0.61
CA GLU A 19 -23.58 -6.64 0.82
C GLU A 19 -22.71 -6.17 2.00
N MET A 20 -22.08 -7.09 2.76
CA MET A 20 -21.31 -6.77 3.96
C MET A 20 -19.80 -6.85 3.72
N LEU A 21 -19.06 -5.85 4.19
CA LEU A 21 -17.60 -5.81 4.25
C LEU A 21 -17.10 -5.90 5.69
N ASN A 22 -16.00 -6.60 5.89
CA ASN A 22 -15.34 -6.68 7.19
C ASN A 22 -14.47 -5.44 7.44
N LEU A 23 -14.96 -4.50 8.26
CA LEU A 23 -14.25 -3.27 8.61
C LEU A 23 -13.00 -3.54 9.45
N THR A 24 -12.97 -4.61 10.23
CA THR A 24 -11.78 -5.01 10.99
C THR A 24 -10.64 -5.44 10.07
N ASP A 25 -10.94 -6.17 8.98
CA ASP A 25 -9.94 -6.53 7.98
C ASP A 25 -9.47 -5.29 7.20
N MET A 26 -10.38 -4.37 6.86
CA MET A 26 -10.01 -3.09 6.23
C MET A 26 -9.06 -2.27 7.12
N TRP A 27 -9.36 -2.16 8.40
CA TRP A 27 -8.51 -1.49 9.38
C TRP A 27 -7.12 -2.13 9.49
N LYS A 28 -7.05 -3.47 9.55
CA LYS A 28 -5.78 -4.21 9.55
C LYS A 28 -4.99 -3.98 8.25
N ALA A 29 -5.66 -4.03 7.11
CA ALA A 29 -5.06 -3.79 5.79
C ALA A 29 -4.50 -2.36 5.65
N ALA A 30 -5.09 -1.40 6.37
CA ALA A 30 -4.66 0.00 6.41
C ALA A 30 -3.61 0.31 7.50
N GLY A 31 -3.06 -0.71 8.18
CA GLY A 31 -1.97 -0.53 9.15
C GLY A 31 -2.40 -0.55 10.62
N ALA A 32 -3.68 -0.83 10.92
CA ALA A 32 -4.19 -1.07 12.27
C ALA A 32 -3.95 0.07 13.29
N ASP A 33 -4.03 1.34 12.85
CA ASP A 33 -3.96 2.50 13.75
C ASP A 33 -5.06 2.44 14.82
N PRO A 34 -4.73 2.37 16.12
CA PRO A 34 -5.72 2.26 17.20
C PRO A 34 -6.75 3.40 17.22
N SER A 35 -6.38 4.61 16.79
CA SER A 35 -7.27 5.77 16.73
C SER A 35 -8.28 5.71 15.58
N ARG A 36 -8.08 4.78 14.64
CA ARG A 36 -8.90 4.61 13.44
C ARG A 36 -9.57 3.24 13.40
N GLN A 37 -9.84 2.64 14.56
CA GLN A 37 -10.61 1.40 14.64
C GLN A 37 -12.07 1.61 14.19
N PRO A 38 -12.78 0.55 13.76
CA PRO A 38 -14.15 0.69 13.28
C PRO A 38 -15.07 1.33 14.32
N ALA A 39 -14.92 0.96 15.59
CA ALA A 39 -15.72 1.51 16.68
C ALA A 39 -15.51 3.03 16.87
N GLU A 40 -14.31 3.55 16.61
CA GLU A 40 -14.02 4.98 16.74
C GLU A 40 -14.73 5.77 15.63
N TRP A 41 -14.65 5.29 14.39
CA TRP A 41 -15.33 5.96 13.29
C TRP A 41 -16.86 5.85 13.40
N LEU A 42 -17.39 4.68 13.78
CA LEU A 42 -18.84 4.45 13.89
C LEU A 42 -19.51 5.33 14.96
N ARG A 43 -18.76 5.89 15.91
CA ARG A 43 -19.25 6.87 16.90
C ARG A 43 -19.10 8.33 16.45
N SER A 44 -18.50 8.57 15.29
CA SER A 44 -18.34 9.93 14.77
C SER A 44 -19.65 10.43 14.18
N ALA A 45 -19.92 11.73 14.32
CA ALA A 45 -21.09 12.37 13.74
C ALA A 45 -21.16 12.22 12.21
N ASP A 46 -20.02 12.07 11.54
CA ASP A 46 -19.96 11.79 10.10
C ASP A 46 -20.51 10.40 9.77
N ALA A 47 -20.12 9.38 10.53
CA ALA A 47 -20.62 8.03 10.33
C ALA A 47 -22.11 7.93 10.67
N GLU A 48 -22.55 8.52 11.77
CA GLU A 48 -23.96 8.54 12.18
C GLU A 48 -24.84 9.14 11.09
N ARG A 49 -24.52 10.36 10.61
CA ARG A 49 -25.26 11.02 9.52
C ARG A 49 -25.30 10.18 8.24
N PHE A 50 -24.18 9.57 7.87
CA PHE A 50 -24.12 8.77 6.65
C PHE A 50 -24.93 7.48 6.76
N ILE A 51 -24.88 6.81 7.92
CA ILE A 51 -25.61 5.56 8.16
C ILE A 51 -27.12 5.81 8.23
N GLU A 52 -27.54 6.90 8.87
CA GLU A 52 -28.95 7.33 8.92
C GLU A 52 -29.50 7.58 7.50
N PHE A 53 -28.80 8.42 6.71
CA PHE A 53 -29.16 8.67 5.32
C PHE A 53 -29.22 7.39 4.48
N LEU A 54 -28.28 6.47 4.69
CA LEU A 54 -28.24 5.20 3.99
C LEU A 54 -29.42 4.29 4.37
N ALA A 55 -29.78 4.24 5.66
CA ALA A 55 -30.93 3.46 6.13
C ALA A 55 -32.24 3.95 5.49
N GLU A 56 -32.45 5.27 5.49
CA GLU A 56 -33.58 5.91 4.82
C GLU A 56 -33.60 5.60 3.32
N SER A 57 -32.45 5.74 2.64
CA SER A 57 -32.33 5.53 1.19
C SER A 57 -32.63 4.10 0.75
N LEU A 58 -32.33 3.13 1.60
CA LEU A 58 -32.58 1.71 1.32
C LEU A 58 -34.00 1.26 1.73
N ASN A 59 -34.86 2.18 2.18
CA ASN A 59 -36.17 1.87 2.77
C ASN A 59 -36.09 0.81 3.88
N MET A 60 -34.94 0.70 4.54
CA MET A 60 -34.81 -0.12 5.73
C MET A 60 -35.39 0.74 6.85
N GLY A 61 -36.70 0.61 7.04
CA GLY A 61 -37.51 1.53 7.83
C GLY A 61 -36.90 1.86 9.19
N ASN A 62 -37.23 3.05 9.69
CA ASN A 62 -36.92 3.54 11.03
C ASN A 62 -37.41 2.53 12.07
N SER A 63 -36.59 1.54 12.36
CA SER A 63 -36.75 0.72 13.54
C SER A 63 -36.37 1.63 14.69
N GLN A 64 -37.39 2.09 15.41
CA GLN A 64 -37.27 2.89 16.63
C GLN A 64 -36.53 2.15 17.76
N ASP A 65 -35.96 0.97 17.47
CA ASP A 65 -35.25 0.09 18.37
C ASP A 65 -33.72 0.16 18.16
N GLY A 66 -33.17 1.34 17.82
CA GLY A 66 -31.75 1.72 18.04
C GLY A 66 -30.62 0.88 17.43
N GLU A 67 -30.89 -0.24 16.77
CA GLU A 67 -29.92 -1.07 16.07
C GLU A 67 -30.17 -0.95 14.58
N ASN A 68 -29.20 -0.40 13.83
CA ASN A 68 -29.23 -0.39 12.36
C ASN A 68 -29.37 -1.84 11.85
N GLN A 69 -30.60 -2.29 11.58
CA GLN A 69 -31.08 -3.69 11.46
C GLN A 69 -30.47 -4.55 10.31
N GLY A 70 -29.23 -4.29 9.93
CA GLY A 70 -28.50 -5.04 8.92
C GLY A 70 -27.29 -4.30 8.35
N LEU A 71 -27.22 -2.97 8.54
CA LEU A 71 -26.15 -2.14 8.01
C LEU A 71 -24.82 -2.30 8.75
N THR A 72 -24.85 -2.63 10.04
CA THR A 72 -23.66 -2.85 10.85
C THR A 72 -23.86 -4.04 11.76
N LYS A 73 -22.86 -4.91 11.87
CA LYS A 73 -22.85 -6.06 12.77
C LYS A 73 -21.54 -6.11 13.52
N VAL A 74 -21.61 -6.03 14.85
CA VAL A 74 -20.45 -6.20 15.72
C VAL A 74 -20.52 -7.58 16.35
N THR A 75 -19.52 -8.41 16.07
CA THR A 75 -19.33 -9.70 16.77
C THR A 75 -18.33 -9.48 17.90
N ARG A 76 -18.81 -9.52 19.16
CA ARG A 76 -17.98 -9.40 20.37
C ARG A 76 -17.71 -10.78 20.96
N GLY A 77 -16.48 -11.04 21.40
CA GLY A 77 -16.08 -12.32 21.99
C GLY A 77 -15.94 -13.47 20.97
N GLY A 78 -15.57 -14.65 21.47
CA GLY A 78 -15.26 -15.83 20.65
C GLY A 78 -13.91 -15.76 19.93
N ASN A 79 -13.69 -16.68 18.99
CA ASN A 79 -12.39 -16.85 18.32
C ASN A 79 -12.12 -15.85 17.17
N ASP A 80 -13.13 -15.10 16.71
CA ASP A 80 -13.01 -14.15 15.58
C ASP A 80 -13.88 -12.90 15.82
N PRO A 81 -13.47 -12.00 16.74
CA PRO A 81 -14.13 -10.71 16.93
C PRO A 81 -13.95 -9.82 15.70
N ARG A 82 -15.04 -9.21 15.23
CA ARG A 82 -15.03 -8.41 14.01
C ARG A 82 -16.19 -7.43 13.95
N THR A 83 -16.00 -6.36 13.19
CA THR A 83 -17.04 -5.42 12.79
C THR A 83 -17.29 -5.59 11.29
N GLU A 84 -18.53 -5.83 10.92
CA GLU A 84 -18.97 -5.94 9.53
C GLU A 84 -19.98 -4.82 9.24
N ALA A 85 -19.96 -4.25 8.04
CA ALA A 85 -20.91 -3.23 7.66
C ALA A 85 -21.27 -3.29 6.18
N HIS A 86 -22.39 -2.68 5.80
CA HIS A 86 -22.82 -2.55 4.42
C HIS A 86 -21.70 -1.96 3.55
N TRP A 87 -21.58 -2.40 2.30
CA TRP A 87 -20.44 -2.02 1.45
C TRP A 87 -20.30 -0.50 1.28
N GLN A 88 -21.41 0.25 1.24
CA GLN A 88 -21.35 1.72 1.19
C GLN A 88 -20.73 2.32 2.44
N ILE A 89 -21.02 1.75 3.63
CA ILE A 89 -20.37 2.13 4.89
C ILE A 89 -18.89 1.75 4.84
N GLY A 90 -18.55 0.59 4.31
CA GLY A 90 -17.16 0.19 4.08
C GLY A 90 -16.40 1.18 3.19
N MET A 91 -17.00 1.67 2.11
CA MET A 91 -16.36 2.67 1.23
C MET A 91 -16.14 4.01 1.94
N ALA A 92 -17.11 4.47 2.74
CA ALA A 92 -16.95 5.67 3.56
C ALA A 92 -15.86 5.47 4.63
N TYR A 93 -15.78 4.29 5.23
CA TYR A 93 -14.74 3.95 6.19
C TYR A 93 -13.34 3.89 5.55
N ALA A 94 -13.22 3.38 4.31
CA ALA A 94 -11.95 3.43 3.58
C ALA A 94 -11.44 4.87 3.41
N LYS A 95 -12.35 5.84 3.16
CA LYS A 95 -12.02 7.27 3.14
C LYS A 95 -11.47 7.75 4.47
N TYR A 96 -12.12 7.36 5.55
CA TYR A 96 -11.69 7.71 6.90
C TYR A 96 -10.33 7.11 7.22
N LEU A 97 -10.07 5.86 6.83
CA LEU A 97 -8.82 5.14 7.11
C LEU A 97 -7.60 5.81 6.50
N SER A 98 -7.60 6.10 5.18
CA SER A 98 -6.54 6.88 4.54
C SER A 98 -6.90 7.37 3.13
N PRO A 99 -6.28 8.46 2.64
CA PRO A 99 -6.40 8.88 1.24
C PRO A 99 -6.01 7.78 0.24
N GLU A 100 -4.97 6.99 0.53
CA GLU A 100 -4.49 5.92 -0.35
C GLU A 100 -5.52 4.80 -0.48
N PHE A 101 -6.18 4.42 0.62
CA PHE A 101 -7.21 3.39 0.58
C PHE A 101 -8.46 3.89 -0.17
N HIS A 102 -8.85 5.14 0.05
CA HIS A 102 -9.89 5.80 -0.72
C HIS A 102 -9.60 5.79 -2.23
N MET A 103 -8.38 6.16 -2.63
CA MET A 103 -7.97 6.17 -4.04
C MET A 103 -7.97 4.76 -4.65
N TRP A 104 -7.62 3.74 -3.87
CA TRP A 104 -7.70 2.36 -4.31
C TRP A 104 -9.14 1.94 -4.64
N CYS A 105 -10.10 2.24 -3.76
CA CYS A 105 -11.53 2.03 -4.00
C CYS A 105 -11.99 2.75 -5.28
N ASN A 106 -11.61 4.02 -5.46
CA ASN A 106 -11.96 4.80 -6.66
C ASN A 106 -11.41 4.17 -7.94
N SER A 107 -10.29 3.45 -7.86
CA SER A 107 -9.72 2.78 -9.02
C SER A 107 -10.58 1.61 -9.52
N VAL A 108 -11.38 1.00 -8.65
CA VAL A 108 -12.37 -0.04 -9.01
C VAL A 108 -13.56 0.61 -9.73
N VAL A 109 -14.06 1.73 -9.20
CA VAL A 109 -15.13 2.51 -9.86
C VAL A 109 -14.67 3.00 -11.23
N ARG A 110 -13.43 3.50 -11.32
CA ARG A 110 -12.85 3.99 -12.57
C ARG A 110 -12.74 2.88 -13.62
N ALA A 111 -12.28 1.69 -13.22
CA ALA A 111 -12.24 0.52 -14.09
C ALA A 111 -13.63 0.20 -14.67
N HIS A 112 -14.68 0.26 -13.84
CA HIS A 112 -16.04 0.05 -14.28
C HIS A 112 -16.49 1.13 -15.28
N MET A 113 -16.20 2.41 -15.03
CA MET A 113 -16.50 3.52 -15.94
C MET A 113 -15.83 3.36 -17.31
N GLU A 114 -14.63 2.78 -17.34
CA GLU A 114 -13.87 2.50 -18.56
C GLU A 114 -14.31 1.22 -19.28
N GLY A 115 -15.38 0.57 -18.81
CA GLY A 115 -15.89 -0.68 -19.38
C GLY A 115 -14.99 -1.90 -19.12
N GLN A 116 -14.01 -1.77 -18.21
CA GLN A 116 -13.12 -2.87 -17.86
C GLN A 116 -13.79 -3.78 -16.83
N THR A 117 -13.75 -5.09 -17.05
CA THR A 117 -14.21 -6.05 -16.03
C THR A 117 -13.24 -6.04 -14.84
N ILE A 118 -13.77 -5.95 -13.61
CA ILE A 118 -12.99 -5.81 -12.36
C ILE A 118 -11.92 -6.91 -12.21
N ALA A 119 -12.19 -8.12 -12.73
CA ALA A 119 -11.27 -9.24 -12.74
C ALA A 119 -10.05 -9.04 -13.66
N GLY A 120 -10.21 -8.36 -14.80
CA GLY A 120 -9.11 -8.06 -15.72
C GLY A 120 -8.15 -7.01 -15.15
N VAL A 121 -8.70 -5.99 -14.49
CA VAL A 121 -7.91 -4.87 -13.96
C VAL A 121 -7.01 -5.27 -12.81
N HIS A 122 -7.49 -6.09 -11.86
CA HIS A 122 -6.66 -6.59 -10.77
C HIS A 122 -5.50 -7.46 -11.27
N ALA A 123 -5.76 -8.34 -12.24
CA ALA A 123 -4.74 -9.18 -12.85
C ALA A 123 -3.67 -8.33 -13.59
N ILE A 124 -4.10 -7.31 -14.32
CA ILE A 124 -3.21 -6.38 -15.03
C ILE A 124 -2.38 -5.56 -14.04
N LYS A 125 -2.99 -4.96 -13.00
CA LYS A 125 -2.27 -4.15 -12.00
C LYS A 125 -1.25 -4.98 -11.21
N ALA A 126 -1.61 -6.20 -10.80
CA ALA A 126 -0.67 -7.10 -10.12
C ALA A 126 0.51 -7.48 -11.03
N THR A 127 0.26 -7.65 -12.33
CA THR A 127 1.30 -7.91 -13.33
C THR A 127 2.19 -6.68 -13.54
N LEU A 128 1.60 -5.48 -13.65
CA LEU A 128 2.33 -4.23 -13.83
C LEU A 128 3.22 -3.90 -12.62
N ALA A 129 2.75 -4.11 -11.39
CA ALA A 129 3.55 -3.92 -10.19
C ALA A 129 4.78 -4.84 -10.18
N LYS A 130 4.61 -6.11 -10.59
CA LYS A 130 5.73 -7.04 -10.75
C LYS A 130 6.71 -6.56 -11.82
N VAL A 131 6.23 -6.13 -12.99
CA VAL A 131 7.08 -5.60 -14.07
C VAL A 131 7.87 -4.36 -13.63
N GLN A 132 7.26 -3.45 -12.86
CA GLN A 132 7.94 -2.28 -12.32
C GLN A 132 9.05 -2.64 -11.31
N GLN A 133 8.81 -3.65 -10.45
CA GLN A 133 9.84 -4.17 -9.55
C GLN A 133 11.02 -4.75 -10.32
N TRP A 134 10.75 -5.56 -11.35
CA TRP A 134 11.79 -6.11 -12.24
C TRP A 134 12.60 -5.02 -12.93
N ASN A 135 11.94 -4.01 -13.51
CA ASN A 135 12.62 -2.89 -14.16
C ASN A 135 13.51 -2.10 -13.21
N THR A 136 13.08 -1.95 -11.95
CA THR A 136 13.87 -1.29 -10.92
C THR A 136 15.10 -2.13 -10.54
N ALA A 137 14.93 -3.45 -10.39
CA ALA A 137 16.03 -4.37 -10.14
C ALA A 137 17.06 -4.37 -11.27
N TYR A 138 16.62 -4.39 -12.54
CA TYR A 138 17.53 -4.30 -13.70
C TYR A 138 18.29 -2.97 -13.77
N ARG A 139 17.65 -1.85 -13.41
CA ARG A 139 18.36 -0.56 -13.30
C ARG A 139 19.40 -0.58 -12.19
N MET A 140 19.10 -1.21 -11.05
CA MET A 140 20.07 -1.36 -9.95
C MET A 140 21.26 -2.24 -10.36
N LEU A 141 21.01 -3.36 -11.04
CA LEU A 141 22.05 -4.23 -11.59
C LEU A 141 22.93 -3.49 -12.62
N GLY A 142 22.32 -2.68 -13.49
CA GLY A 142 23.05 -1.83 -14.43
C GLY A 142 23.99 -0.86 -13.72
N ARG A 143 23.54 -0.21 -12.63
CA ARG A 143 24.38 0.66 -11.80
C ARG A 143 25.52 -0.09 -11.12
N ILE A 144 25.27 -1.29 -10.60
CA ILE A 144 26.30 -2.13 -9.98
C ILE A 144 27.37 -2.52 -11.00
N ASN A 145 26.99 -2.95 -12.21
CA ASN A 145 27.93 -3.27 -13.28
C ASN A 145 28.75 -2.05 -13.72
N GLN A 146 28.15 -0.87 -13.79
CA GLN A 146 28.85 0.37 -14.11
C GLN A 146 29.88 0.74 -13.03
N ILE A 147 29.53 0.61 -11.75
CA ILE A 147 30.44 0.84 -10.62
C ILE A 147 31.57 -0.20 -10.60
N ALA A 148 31.26 -1.47 -10.86
CA ALA A 148 32.25 -2.55 -10.95
C ALA A 148 33.23 -2.32 -12.10
N GLY A 149 32.74 -1.91 -13.28
CA GLY A 149 33.57 -1.56 -14.42
C GLY A 149 34.47 -0.34 -14.15
N GLN A 150 33.94 0.70 -13.49
CA GLN A 150 34.74 1.87 -13.08
C GLN A 150 35.80 1.51 -12.04
N ARG A 151 35.51 0.61 -11.10
CA ARG A 151 36.48 0.11 -10.12
C ARG A 151 37.58 -0.74 -10.76
N ALA A 152 37.22 -1.64 -11.67
CA ALA A 152 38.19 -2.44 -12.41
C ALA A 152 39.10 -1.55 -13.28
N ALA A 153 38.53 -0.55 -13.95
CA ALA A 153 39.29 0.45 -14.71
C ALA A 153 40.22 1.27 -13.79
N ALA A 154 39.75 1.71 -12.62
CA ALA A 154 40.57 2.44 -11.66
C ALA A 154 41.71 1.60 -11.07
N GLN A 155 41.49 0.29 -10.87
CA GLN A 155 42.52 -0.64 -10.39
C GLN A 155 43.55 -1.00 -11.46
N ALA A 156 43.15 -1.05 -12.74
CA ALA A 156 44.05 -1.33 -13.86
C ALA A 156 44.84 -0.10 -14.33
N MET A 157 44.35 1.12 -14.05
CA MET A 157 44.95 2.38 -14.51
C MET A 157 46.43 2.54 -14.13
N PRO A 158 46.89 2.24 -12.89
CA PRO A 158 48.30 2.39 -12.54
C PRO A 158 49.24 1.49 -13.37
N ALA A 159 48.80 0.27 -13.68
CA ALA A 159 49.58 -0.67 -14.50
C ALA A 159 49.66 -0.22 -15.96
N ILE A 160 48.56 0.30 -16.52
CA ILE A 160 48.51 0.84 -17.89
C ILE A 160 49.41 2.08 -18.01
N LEU A 161 49.39 2.99 -17.04
CA LEU A 161 50.25 4.18 -17.04
C LEU A 161 51.73 3.81 -16.94
N ALA A 162 52.08 2.78 -16.17
CA ALA A 162 53.43 2.25 -16.07
C ALA A 162 53.93 1.65 -17.40
N GLU A 163 53.10 0.88 -18.12
CA GLU A 163 53.45 0.35 -19.45
C GLU A 163 53.63 1.44 -20.50
N LEU A 164 52.85 2.53 -20.40
CA LEU A 164 52.96 3.69 -21.29
C LEU A 164 54.11 4.65 -20.90
N GLY A 165 54.89 4.33 -19.86
CA GLY A 165 56.00 5.15 -19.39
C GLY A 165 55.58 6.46 -18.70
N ILE A 166 54.30 6.61 -18.36
CA ILE A 166 53.74 7.81 -17.74
C ILE A 166 53.83 7.67 -16.22
N HIS A 167 54.74 8.43 -15.59
CA HIS A 167 54.84 8.48 -14.13
C HIS A 167 53.87 9.53 -13.58
N VAL A 168 52.85 9.07 -12.83
CA VAL A 168 51.93 9.95 -12.11
C VAL A 168 52.41 10.07 -10.68
N ASP A 169 52.76 11.29 -10.26
CA ASP A 169 53.10 11.59 -8.87
C ASP A 169 51.84 11.47 -8.00
N THR A 170 51.80 10.47 -7.12
CA THR A 170 50.65 10.19 -6.25
C THR A 170 50.64 11.03 -4.98
N SER A 171 51.61 11.94 -4.80
CA SER A 171 51.71 12.80 -3.61
C SER A 171 50.65 13.92 -3.53
N ASP A 172 49.89 14.18 -4.61
CA ASP A 172 48.88 15.26 -4.65
C ASP A 172 47.42 14.76 -4.77
N SER A 173 47.13 13.53 -4.34
CA SER A 173 45.77 12.99 -4.36
C SER A 173 44.89 13.59 -3.23
N PRO A 174 43.72 14.20 -3.53
CA PRO A 174 42.83 14.81 -2.52
C PRO A 174 42.23 13.81 -1.52
N VAL A 175 42.34 12.51 -1.81
CA VAL A 175 41.68 11.42 -1.07
C VAL A 175 42.38 11.12 0.27
N MET A 176 43.65 11.50 0.44
CA MET A 176 44.42 11.18 1.65
C MET A 176 44.36 12.25 2.76
N ARG A 177 43.81 13.46 2.51
CA ARG A 177 43.73 14.52 3.54
C ARG A 177 42.69 14.30 4.63
N GLN A 178 41.81 13.29 4.52
CA GLN A 178 40.76 13.03 5.52
C GLN A 178 41.09 11.87 6.49
N GLY A 179 42.26 11.22 6.36
CA GLY A 179 42.64 10.09 7.22
C GLY A 179 43.44 10.42 8.48
N GLU A 180 43.92 11.66 8.65
CA GLU A 180 44.89 12.02 9.71
C GLU A 180 44.38 13.04 10.75
N LEU A 181 43.08 13.35 10.80
CA LEU A 181 42.53 14.30 11.78
C LEU A 181 41.73 13.66 12.95
N LEU A 182 41.92 12.37 13.21
CA LEU A 182 41.31 11.69 14.35
C LEU A 182 42.35 10.75 14.98
N LEU A 183 43.22 11.31 15.83
CA LEU A 183 43.94 10.66 16.94
C LEU A 183 45.12 11.55 17.37
N LYS A 184 44.86 12.73 17.94
CA LYS A 184 45.68 13.33 19.02
C LYS A 184 44.80 14.23 19.87
N ASP A 185 44.92 13.99 21.17
CA ASP A 185 44.36 14.66 22.35
C ASP A 185 42.91 14.38 22.73
#